data_AF-A0A932YLA8-F1
#
_entry.id   AF-A0A932YLA8-F1
#
_cell.length_a   1.000
_cell.length_b   1.000
_cell.length_c   1.000
_cell.angle_alpha   90.00
_cell.angle_beta   90.00
_cell.angle_gamma   90.00
#
_symmetry.space_group_name_H-M   'P 1'
#
loop_
_entity.id
_entity.type
_entity.pdbx_description
1 polymer ?
#
loop_
_entity_poly.entity_id
_entity_poly.type
_entity_poly.pdbx_seq_one_letter_code
_entity_poly.pdbx_strand_id
1 'polypeptide(L)'
;MSERSQPKGLTDVLDRFDAPPEARLSILRRAGLIAGKGLPVKKVADVIENSMAANGGLPDWPSVSEAVGKKVTDAYRRLRRQP
;
A
#
# COMPACT_ATOMS: atom_id res chain seq x y z
N MET A 1 11.21 22.46 10.91
CA MET A 1 10.61 21.94 9.67
C MET A 1 10.24 20.49 9.93
N SER A 2 8.94 20.16 9.96
CA SER A 2 8.49 18.83 10.35
C SER A 2 8.85 17.82 9.28
N GLU A 3 9.88 16.99 9.54
CA GLU A 3 10.08 15.72 8.83
C GLU A 3 8.83 14.87 9.08
N ARG A 4 7.85 14.99 8.18
CA ARG A 4 6.87 13.92 7.97
C ARG A 4 7.70 12.77 7.41
N SER A 5 8.25 11.94 8.29
CA SER A 5 8.91 10.69 7.94
C SER A 5 7.97 9.94 7.01
N GLN A 6 8.23 10.01 5.71
CA GLN A 6 7.56 9.12 4.78
C GLN A 6 7.82 7.70 5.29
N PRO A 7 6.84 6.80 5.20
CA PRO A 7 7.09 5.39 5.47
C PRO A 7 8.10 4.90 4.43
N LYS A 8 9.41 5.03 4.70
CA LYS A 8 10.50 4.70 3.77
C LYS A 8 10.24 3.35 3.11
N GLY A 9 9.86 2.34 3.90
CA GLY A 9 9.51 1.02 3.38
C GLY A 9 8.32 0.96 2.40
N LEU A 10 7.28 1.79 2.53
CA LEU A 10 6.17 1.80 1.56
C LEU A 10 6.62 2.45 0.25
N THR A 11 7.37 3.54 0.32
CA THR A 11 7.94 4.19 -0.86
C THR A 11 8.90 3.25 -1.58
N ASP A 12 9.79 2.58 -0.83
CA ASP A 12 10.74 1.59 -1.37
C ASP A 12 10.02 0.42 -2.06
N VAL A 13 8.90 -0.06 -1.51
CA VAL A 13 8.08 -1.09 -2.15
C VAL A 13 7.50 -0.61 -3.48
N LEU A 14 6.96 0.61 -3.53
CA LEU A 14 6.37 1.14 -4.75
C LEU A 14 7.43 1.38 -5.82
N ASP A 15 8.60 1.87 -5.42
CA ASP A 15 9.73 2.11 -6.33
C ASP A 15 10.31 0.76 -6.82
N ARG A 16 10.35 -0.30 -5.98
CA ARG A 16 10.78 -1.66 -6.38
C ARG A 16 9.94 -2.27 -7.50
N PHE A 17 8.66 -1.91 -7.58
CA PHE A 17 7.72 -2.44 -8.57
C PHE A 17 7.46 -1.46 -9.72
N ASP A 18 8.22 -0.37 -9.83
CA ASP A 18 8.04 0.66 -10.86
C ASP A 18 6.61 1.23 -10.89
N ALA A 19 6.06 1.56 -9.71
CA ALA A 19 4.70 2.10 -9.61
C ALA A 19 4.58 3.45 -10.36
N PRO A 20 3.59 3.61 -11.26
CA PRO A 20 3.37 4.87 -11.96
C PRO A 20 2.94 5.97 -10.97
N PRO A 21 3.19 7.25 -11.29
CA PRO A 21 2.94 8.37 -10.38
C PRO A 21 1.53 8.40 -9.78
N GLU A 22 0.51 8.06 -10.57
CA GLU A 22 -0.89 8.05 -10.16
C GLU A 22 -1.17 6.97 -9.11
N ALA A 23 -0.67 5.75 -9.34
CA ALA A 23 -0.78 4.63 -8.42
C ALA A 23 -0.01 4.92 -7.14
N ARG A 24 1.21 5.46 -7.27
CA ARG A 24 2.06 5.86 -6.15
C ARG A 24 1.35 6.87 -5.26
N LEU A 25 0.80 7.94 -5.84
CA LEU A 25 0.05 8.97 -5.11
C LEU A 25 -1.21 8.38 -4.44
N SER A 26 -1.96 7.55 -5.15
CA SER A 26 -3.17 6.90 -4.63
C SER A 26 -2.86 6.03 -3.41
N ILE A 27 -1.85 5.16 -3.52
CA ILE A 27 -1.45 4.23 -2.45
C ILE A 27 -0.84 4.99 -1.27
N LEU A 28 0.05 5.97 -1.50
CA LEU A 28 0.64 6.77 -0.43
C LEU A 28 -0.41 7.57 0.34
N ARG A 29 -1.41 8.16 -0.34
CA ARG A 29 -2.50 8.89 0.32
C ARG A 29 -3.35 7.99 1.22
N ARG A 30 -3.62 6.76 0.79
CA ARG A 30 -4.49 5.81 1.51
C ARG A 30 -3.75 5.08 2.63
N ALA A 31 -2.58 4.53 2.33
CA ALA A 31 -1.85 3.65 3.23
C ALA A 31 -0.75 4.36 4.02
N GLY A 32 -0.24 5.50 3.54
CA GLY A 32 0.99 6.11 4.07
C GLY A 32 0.96 6.42 5.57
N LEU A 33 -0.19 6.80 6.12
CA LEU A 33 -0.32 7.10 7.55
C LEU A 33 -0.27 5.86 8.46
N ILE A 34 -0.67 4.71 7.95
CA ILE A 34 -0.77 3.46 8.73
C ILE A 34 0.23 2.39 8.31
N ALA A 35 0.94 2.62 7.20
CA ALA A 35 1.97 1.73 6.71
C ALA A 35 3.09 1.56 7.75
N GLY A 36 3.45 0.30 8.03
CA GLY A 36 4.43 -0.05 9.06
C GLY A 36 3.90 0.03 10.51
N LYS A 37 2.67 0.49 10.72
CA LYS A 37 2.02 0.53 12.05
C LYS A 37 0.80 -0.38 12.08
N GLY A 38 -0.30 0.06 11.46
CA GLY A 38 -1.57 -0.67 11.38
C GLY A 38 -1.69 -1.54 10.13
N LEU A 39 -0.94 -1.23 9.07
CA LEU A 39 -0.85 -2.03 7.86
C LEU A 39 0.62 -2.39 7.61
N PRO A 40 1.03 -3.67 7.74
CA PRO A 40 2.38 -4.07 7.42
C PRO A 40 2.72 -3.74 5.97
N VAL A 41 3.89 -3.16 5.72
CA VAL A 41 4.35 -2.82 4.37
C VAL A 41 4.38 -4.05 3.46
N LYS A 42 4.76 -5.22 4.01
CA LYS A 42 4.69 -6.51 3.31
C LYS A 42 3.31 -6.79 2.72
N LYS A 43 2.21 -6.40 3.38
CA LYS A 43 0.85 -6.61 2.85
C LYS A 43 0.58 -5.80 1.58
N VAL A 44 1.24 -4.66 1.40
CA VAL A 44 1.15 -3.90 0.14
C VAL A 44 1.94 -4.60 -0.95
N ALA A 45 3.15 -5.10 -0.65
CA ALA A 45 3.92 -5.92 -1.57
C ALA A 45 3.16 -7.18 -2.00
N ASP A 46 2.56 -7.92 -1.04
CA ASP A 46 1.73 -9.10 -1.32
C ASP A 46 0.59 -8.76 -2.30
N VAL A 47 -0.03 -7.58 -2.19
CA VAL A 47 -1.12 -7.17 -3.10
C VAL A 47 -0.60 -6.92 -4.52
N ILE A 48 0.58 -6.30 -4.65
CA ILE A 48 1.21 -6.06 -5.96
C ILE A 48 1.62 -7.39 -6.60
N GLU A 49 2.27 -8.27 -5.84
CA GLU A 49 2.71 -9.60 -6.30
C GLU A 49 1.53 -10.48 -6.74
N ASN A 50 0.43 -10.47 -5.98
CA ASN A 50 -0.79 -11.17 -6.37
C ASN A 50 -1.41 -10.60 -7.66
N SER A 51 -1.34 -9.28 -7.85
CA SER A 51 -1.79 -8.66 -9.09
C SER A 51 -0.92 -9.07 -10.28
N MET A 52 0.40 -9.10 -10.11
CA MET A 52 1.34 -9.58 -11.14
C MET A 52 1.08 -11.03 -11.51
N ALA A 53 0.87 -11.89 -10.50
CA ALA A 53 0.55 -13.31 -10.72
C ALA A 53 -0.74 -13.50 -11.53
N ALA A 54 -1.73 -12.61 -11.36
CA ALA A 54 -2.98 -12.65 -12.12
C ALA A 54 -2.88 -12.02 -13.53
N ASN A 55 -1.90 -11.15 -13.78
CA ASN A 55 -1.81 -10.32 -14.99
C ASN A 55 -0.51 -10.54 -15.79
N GLY A 56 -0.03 -11.79 -15.85
CA GLY A 56 1.10 -12.15 -16.71
C GLY A 56 2.45 -11.53 -16.30
N GLY A 57 2.62 -11.22 -15.02
CA GLY A 57 3.85 -10.66 -14.46
C GLY A 57 3.85 -9.13 -14.36
N LEU A 58 2.80 -8.43 -14.80
CA LEU A 58 2.69 -6.97 -14.66
C LEU A 58 1.60 -6.60 -13.64
N PRO A 59 1.83 -5.63 -12.75
CA PRO A 59 0.78 -5.20 -11.82
C PRO A 59 -0.33 -4.46 -12.57
N ASP A 60 -1.59 -4.81 -12.27
CA ASP A 60 -2.73 -3.96 -12.62
C ASP A 60 -2.92 -2.90 -11.54
N TRP A 61 -2.30 -1.74 -11.73
CA TRP A 61 -2.25 -0.66 -10.76
C TRP A 61 -3.61 -0.13 -10.28
N PRO A 62 -4.65 -0.02 -11.14
CA PRO A 62 -6.02 0.21 -10.70
C PRO A 62 -6.51 -0.80 -9.66
N SER A 63 -6.44 -2.11 -9.95
CA SER A 63 -6.84 -3.15 -8.99
C SER A 63 -5.97 -3.17 -7.74
N VAL A 64 -4.65 -2.96 -7.88
CA VAL A 64 -3.73 -2.84 -6.73
C VAL A 64 -4.18 -1.71 -5.81
N SER A 65 -4.45 -0.52 -6.37
CA SER A 65 -4.87 0.65 -5.60
C SER A 65 -6.17 0.41 -4.83
N GLU A 66 -7.13 -0.28 -5.46
CA GLU A 66 -8.38 -0.69 -4.81
C GLU A 66 -8.14 -1.71 -3.69
N ALA A 67 -7.37 -2.76 -3.98
CA ALA A 67 -7.06 -3.82 -3.02
C ALA A 67 -6.32 -3.29 -1.79
N VAL A 68 -5.34 -2.39 -1.98
CA VAL A 68 -4.68 -1.69 -0.86
C VAL A 68 -5.69 -0.87 -0.06
N GLY A 69 -6.62 -0.17 -0.72
CA GLY A 69 -7.70 0.57 -0.05
C GLY A 69 -8.58 -0.31 0.84
N LYS A 70 -8.90 -1.54 0.39
CA LYS A 70 -9.60 -2.55 1.19
C LYS A 70 -8.78 -2.96 2.42
N LYS A 71 -7.48 -3.25 2.26
CA LYS A 71 -6.59 -3.58 3.37
C LYS A 71 -6.47 -2.46 4.40
N VAL A 72 -6.42 -1.20 3.95
CA VAL A 72 -6.41 -0.02 4.82
C VAL A 72 -7.70 0.06 5.63
N THR A 73 -8.86 -0.12 4.99
CA THR A 73 -10.16 -0.10 5.65
C THR A 73 -10.26 -1.20 6.72
N ASP A 74 -9.82 -2.41 6.40
CA ASP A 74 -9.83 -3.52 7.34
C ASP A 74 -8.86 -3.30 8.52
N ALA A 75 -7.69 -2.69 8.27
CA ALA A 75 -6.75 -2.32 9.32
C ALA A 75 -7.38 -1.31 10.29
N TYR A 76 -8.03 -0.26 9.78
CA TYR A 76 -8.74 0.71 10.63
C TYR A 76 -9.87 0.08 11.43
N ARG A 77 -10.65 -0.84 10.84
CA ARG A 77 -11.70 -1.57 11.55
C ARG A 77 -11.14 -2.39 12.71
N ARG A 78 -9.98 -3.03 12.54
CA ARG A 78 -9.32 -3.80 13.60
C ARG A 78 -8.82 -2.89 14.73
N LEU A 79 -8.18 -1.77 14.38
CA LEU A 79 -7.72 -0.79 15.36
C LEU A 79 -8.87 -0.21 16.20
N ARG A 80 -10.05 0.02 15.59
CA ARG A 80 -11.24 0.49 16.30
C ARG A 80 -11.92 -0.57 17.18
N ARG A 81 -11.62 -1.86 16.98
CA ARG A 81 -12.22 -2.97 17.73
C ARG A 81 -11.34 -3.46 18.89
N GLN A 82 -10.15 -2.88 19.05
CA GLN A 82 -9.32 -3.14 20.22
C GLN A 82 -9.81 -2.21 21.35
N PRO A 83 -10.21 -2.76 22.52
CA PRO A 83 -10.69 -1.99 23.66
C PRO A 83 -9.58 -1.12 24.30
#